data_AF-A0A024HNZ1-F1
#
_entry.id   AF-A0A024HNZ1-F1
#
_cell.length_a   1.000
_cell.length_b   1.000
_cell.length_c   1.000
_cell.angle_alpha   90.00
_cell.angle_beta   90.00
_cell.angle_gamma   90.00
#
_symmetry.space_group_name_H-M   'P 1'
#
loop_
_entity.id
_entity.type
_entity.pdbx_description
1 polymer ?
#
loop_
_entity_poly.entity_id
_entity_poly.type
_entity_poly.pdbx_seq_one_letter_code
_entity_poly.pdbx_strand_id
1 'polypeptide(L)'
;MKLFELEHSKAAYLADFVLYGILSLVLAAMLVALSPPGLRLQCLLLALLGLLGWTLLEYLLHRFVLHGLQPFRDWHREHHRRPTALIGIPATLSAPLIVVLVFLPALALLDIWRAGALTLGLLVGYLFYSITHHALHHWHGSENRWLSQRRRYHALHHGALAQAGHYGVTSGVWDQLLGSARPEPVRGKPSVAPLPRAASTTPPRSAAVEATTRLLQGLLRHTAGDFAIRLWEGSELHFGDAEGPRFTLVCRNPAAVQALVLGRDPLRLVEAYFRGDIDVEGDLFAAIGMKDQLQDSRLSWHQRLSAVLGALLLPNAGATETLRHYRQPVKRHTKQENRAAIAFHYDVSNAFYGLWLDAQMVYSCAYFEQPGDSLELAQRAKLEHICRKLRLQQGERLLDIGCGWGALVIHAVQHHGVYAHGITLSRKQLEMARDRIAQAGLEDRVTVELCDYRDLEGVERYDKIASIGMFEHVGLANLPLYFTSVQRLLKPGGLFLNHGITNVSEGWKTTTGTRFINRYIFPDGQLDSIANIQRAMERADFEIHDLEALRRHYGLTLRHWVARPEAHHAQALQYVTEPIYRTWRLYMAASALEFEAGGIGVYQILASRRADGPLQILPLTRQDLYAPPRR
;
A
#
# COMPACT_ATOMS: atom_id res chain seq x y z
N MET A 1 10.96 44.31 12.62
CA MET A 1 11.67 43.78 11.43
C MET A 1 11.33 42.32 11.27
N LYS A 2 10.60 41.95 10.22
CA LYS A 2 10.29 40.54 9.90
C LYS A 2 11.59 39.88 9.40
N LEU A 3 12.30 39.18 10.25
CA LEU A 3 13.59 38.53 9.96
C LEU A 3 13.52 37.38 8.93
N PHE A 4 12.34 37.09 8.38
CA PHE A 4 12.07 35.95 7.50
C PHE A 4 11.02 36.27 6.42
N GLU A 5 11.16 37.39 5.71
CA GLU A 5 10.42 37.55 4.45
C GLU A 5 10.98 36.58 3.40
N LEU A 6 10.10 35.78 2.78
CA LEU A 6 10.46 34.70 1.86
C LEU A 6 11.00 35.21 0.51
N GLU A 7 10.68 36.44 0.12
CA GLU A 7 11.14 37.06 -1.13
C GLU A 7 12.05 38.23 -0.83
N HIS A 8 13.27 38.19 -1.37
CA HIS A 8 14.24 39.27 -1.21
C HIS A 8 14.00 40.38 -2.23
N SER A 9 14.32 41.62 -1.85
CA SER A 9 14.43 42.69 -2.84
C SER A 9 15.56 42.36 -3.84
N LYS A 10 15.46 42.86 -5.08
CA LYS A 10 16.52 42.67 -6.09
C LYS A 10 17.90 43.10 -5.57
N ALA A 11 17.94 44.19 -4.81
CA ALA A 11 19.17 44.70 -4.20
C ALA A 11 19.73 43.75 -3.13
N ALA A 12 18.88 43.22 -2.23
CA ALA A 12 19.30 42.28 -1.19
C ALA A 12 19.79 40.95 -1.80
N TYR A 13 19.06 40.42 -2.79
CA TYR A 13 19.44 39.19 -3.49
C TYR A 13 20.78 39.34 -4.25
N LEU A 14 21.01 40.46 -4.93
CA LEU A 14 22.28 40.73 -5.62
C LEU A 14 23.45 41.02 -4.66
N ALA A 15 23.17 41.63 -3.50
CA ALA A 15 24.18 41.93 -2.49
C ALA A 15 24.87 40.66 -1.97
N ASP A 16 24.16 39.54 -1.88
CA ASP A 16 24.74 38.26 -1.45
C ASP A 16 25.85 37.78 -2.41
N PHE A 17 25.66 37.90 -3.74
CA PHE A 17 26.70 37.54 -4.71
C PHE A 17 27.96 38.41 -4.57
N VAL A 18 27.76 39.71 -4.39
CA VAL A 18 28.85 40.67 -4.20
C VAL A 18 29.59 40.39 -2.90
N LEU A 19 28.87 40.16 -1.81
CA LEU A 19 29.44 39.86 -0.50
C LEU A 19 30.29 38.59 -0.52
N TYR A 20 29.75 37.48 -1.05
CA TYR A 20 30.50 36.22 -1.14
C TYR A 20 31.67 36.29 -2.13
N GLY A 21 31.55 37.09 -3.20
CA GLY A 21 32.66 37.39 -4.11
C GLY A 21 33.79 38.14 -3.41
N ILE A 22 33.47 39.23 -2.71
CA ILE A 22 34.45 40.02 -1.95
C ILE A 22 35.10 39.17 -0.85
N LEU A 23 34.30 38.41 -0.08
CA LEU A 23 34.81 37.56 0.99
C LEU A 23 35.81 36.51 0.46
N SER A 24 35.48 35.88 -0.68
CA SER A 24 36.37 34.91 -1.32
C SER A 24 37.66 35.55 -1.82
N LEU A 25 37.58 36.74 -2.43
CA LEU A 25 38.76 37.47 -2.92
C LEU A 25 39.66 37.95 -1.78
N VAL A 26 39.09 38.51 -0.72
CA VAL A 26 39.83 38.97 0.45
C VAL A 26 40.52 37.79 1.14
N LEU A 27 39.81 36.69 1.36
CA LEU A 27 40.38 35.50 1.99
C LEU A 27 41.48 34.87 1.13
N ALA A 28 41.29 34.81 -0.20
CA ALA A 28 42.33 34.36 -1.12
C ALA A 28 43.57 35.27 -1.09
N ALA A 29 43.38 36.59 -1.12
CA ALA A 29 44.47 37.56 -1.04
C ALA A 29 45.23 37.46 0.28
N MET A 30 44.52 37.32 1.41
CA MET A 30 45.12 37.09 2.72
C MET A 30 45.93 35.79 2.77
N LEU A 31 45.40 34.70 2.22
CA LEU A 31 46.12 33.42 2.19
C LEU A 31 47.38 33.51 1.32
N VAL A 32 47.34 34.21 0.19
CA VAL A 32 48.53 34.37 -0.67
C VAL A 32 49.57 35.28 -0.03
N ALA A 33 49.14 36.41 0.54
CA ALA A 33 50.04 37.44 1.06
C ALA A 33 50.62 37.09 2.43
N LEU A 34 49.83 36.46 3.31
CA LEU A 34 50.16 36.33 4.73
C LEU A 34 50.49 34.88 5.16
N SER A 35 50.12 33.86 4.37
CA SER A 35 50.43 32.48 4.76
C SER A 35 51.95 32.18 4.65
N PRO A 36 52.50 31.40 5.61
CA PRO A 36 53.89 30.97 5.57
C PRO A 36 54.23 30.25 4.26
N PRO A 37 55.37 30.52 3.61
CA PRO A 37 55.73 29.92 2.33
C PRO A 37 55.65 28.38 2.31
N GLY A 38 56.05 27.73 3.40
CA GLY A 38 55.99 26.27 3.56
C GLY A 38 54.58 25.68 3.63
N LEU A 39 53.55 26.49 3.85
CA LEU A 39 52.15 26.06 3.94
C LEU A 39 51.34 26.32 2.67
N ARG A 40 51.87 27.11 1.71
CA ARG A 40 51.12 27.57 0.54
C ARG A 40 50.56 26.43 -0.32
N LEU A 41 51.34 25.38 -0.55
CA LEU A 41 50.87 24.21 -1.29
C LEU A 41 49.73 23.48 -0.57
N GLN A 42 49.83 23.33 0.77
CA GLN A 42 48.79 22.70 1.57
C GLN A 42 47.51 23.56 1.58
N CYS A 43 47.65 24.88 1.68
CA CYS A 43 46.52 25.80 1.54
C CYS A 43 45.86 25.65 0.17
N LEU A 44 46.63 25.60 -0.93
CA LEU A 44 46.06 25.39 -2.27
C LEU A 44 45.29 24.07 -2.36
N LEU A 45 45.87 22.98 -1.86
CA LEU A 45 45.23 21.66 -1.88
C LEU A 45 43.95 21.63 -1.02
N LEU A 46 43.96 22.28 0.15
CA LEU A 46 42.78 22.38 1.00
C LEU A 46 41.69 23.27 0.40
N ALA A 47 42.06 24.34 -0.31
CA ALA A 47 41.11 25.15 -1.06
C ALA A 47 40.47 24.34 -2.21
N LEU A 48 41.24 23.54 -2.94
CA LEU A 48 40.70 22.63 -3.95
C LEU A 48 39.81 21.54 -3.33
N LEU A 49 40.21 20.99 -2.19
CA LEU A 49 39.41 20.01 -1.45
C LEU A 49 38.09 20.61 -0.97
N GLY A 50 38.11 21.84 -0.45
CA GLY A 50 36.91 22.56 -0.05
C GLY A 50 35.97 22.82 -1.23
N LEU A 51 36.52 23.20 -2.38
CA LEU A 51 35.76 23.41 -3.62
C LEU A 51 35.10 22.11 -4.12
N LEU A 52 35.84 21.00 -4.14
CA LEU A 52 35.29 19.70 -4.52
C LEU A 52 34.26 19.20 -3.51
N GLY A 53 34.55 19.38 -2.21
CA GLY A 53 33.67 19.03 -1.09
C GLY A 53 32.35 19.79 -1.13
N TRP A 54 32.35 21.02 -1.64
CA TRP A 54 31.12 21.78 -1.86
C TRP A 54 30.12 21.03 -2.76
N THR A 55 30.58 20.37 -3.82
CA THR A 55 29.65 19.68 -4.75
C THR A 55 28.86 18.56 -4.05
N LEU A 56 29.47 17.88 -3.09
CA LEU A 56 28.80 16.88 -2.24
C LEU A 56 27.91 17.55 -1.20
N LEU A 57 28.41 18.62 -0.57
CA LEU A 57 27.66 19.35 0.45
C LEU A 57 26.39 19.98 -0.14
N GLU A 58 26.47 20.59 -1.32
CA GLU A 58 25.34 21.08 -2.11
C GLU A 58 24.29 19.99 -2.28
N TYR A 59 24.69 18.81 -2.77
CA TYR A 59 23.79 17.68 -2.96
C TYR A 59 23.08 17.28 -1.66
N LEU A 60 23.83 17.14 -0.56
CA LEU A 60 23.30 16.73 0.73
C LEU A 60 22.36 17.78 1.32
N LEU A 61 22.75 19.06 1.26
CA LEU A 61 21.92 20.17 1.71
C LEU A 61 20.63 20.24 0.89
N HIS A 62 20.72 20.12 -0.43
CA HIS A 62 19.54 20.17 -1.29
C HIS A 62 18.60 18.99 -1.02
N ARG A 63 19.13 17.77 -0.88
CA ARG A 63 18.33 16.56 -0.62
C ARG A 63 17.73 16.49 0.77
N PHE A 64 18.50 16.79 1.82
CA PHE A 64 18.10 16.53 3.19
C PHE A 64 17.68 17.78 3.96
N VAL A 65 18.28 18.94 3.67
CA VAL A 65 17.92 20.19 4.34
C VAL A 65 16.80 20.88 3.59
N LEU A 66 17.02 21.25 2.32
CA LEU A 66 16.03 21.97 1.52
C LEU A 66 14.75 21.17 1.25
N HIS A 67 14.81 19.84 1.17
CA HIS A 67 13.61 19.00 1.02
C HIS A 67 13.11 18.37 2.33
N GLY A 68 13.92 18.35 3.40
CA GLY A 68 13.65 17.56 4.60
C GLY A 68 13.38 18.35 5.89
N LEU A 69 13.97 19.53 6.07
CA LEU A 69 13.94 20.27 7.34
C LEU A 69 13.16 21.58 7.24
N GLN A 70 12.39 21.91 8.29
CA GLN A 70 11.80 23.24 8.43
C GLN A 70 12.83 24.25 8.95
N PRO A 71 12.79 25.53 8.54
CA PRO A 71 11.85 26.17 7.61
C PRO A 71 12.23 26.01 6.12
N PHE A 72 13.41 25.45 5.82
CA PHE A 72 13.98 25.38 4.48
C PHE A 72 13.09 24.64 3.46
N ARG A 73 12.37 23.61 3.91
CA ARG A 73 11.41 22.86 3.09
C ARG A 73 10.29 23.71 2.53
N ASP A 74 9.78 24.66 3.30
CA ASP A 74 8.70 25.52 2.84
C ASP A 74 9.22 26.60 1.89
N TRP A 75 10.43 27.12 2.13
CA TRP A 75 11.09 28.07 1.21
C TRP A 75 11.41 27.41 -0.13
N HIS A 76 11.89 26.17 -0.08
CA HIS A 76 12.22 25.41 -1.28
C HIS A 76 10.98 24.98 -2.07
N ARG A 77 9.89 24.61 -1.38
CA ARG A 77 8.58 24.36 -2.03
C ARG A 77 8.05 25.62 -2.73
N GLU A 78 8.25 26.79 -2.13
CA GLU A 78 7.85 28.05 -2.75
C GLU A 78 8.72 28.39 -3.97
N HIS A 79 10.02 28.10 -3.92
CA HIS A 79 10.90 28.17 -5.09
C HIS A 79 10.44 27.26 -6.24
N HIS A 80 10.00 26.02 -5.95
CA HIS A 80 9.41 25.14 -6.98
C HIS A 80 8.14 25.71 -7.62
N ARG A 81 7.33 26.47 -6.86
CA ARG A 81 6.11 27.10 -7.38
C ARG A 81 6.41 28.34 -8.20
N ARG A 82 7.43 29.10 -7.80
CA ARG A 82 7.86 30.35 -8.46
C ARG A 82 9.38 30.30 -8.74
N PRO A 83 9.84 29.54 -9.75
CA PRO A 83 11.28 29.34 -9.99
C PRO A 83 12.05 30.63 -10.30
N THR A 84 11.36 31.64 -10.84
CA THR A 84 11.93 32.96 -11.16
C THR A 84 11.79 33.98 -10.02
N ALA A 85 11.22 33.60 -8.87
CA ALA A 85 11.19 34.46 -7.69
C ALA A 85 12.58 34.47 -7.01
N LEU A 86 12.95 35.61 -6.43
CA LEU A 86 14.24 35.81 -5.76
C LEU A 86 14.23 35.24 -4.34
N ILE A 87 14.03 33.92 -4.27
CA ILE A 87 13.95 33.14 -3.04
C ILE A 87 15.31 32.48 -2.82
N GLY A 88 15.94 32.74 -1.66
CA GLY A 88 17.26 32.23 -1.32
C GLY A 88 17.54 32.34 0.19
N ILE A 89 18.55 31.61 0.67
CA ILE A 89 19.00 31.72 2.06
C ILE A 89 19.82 33.02 2.17
N PRO A 90 19.42 33.99 3.01
CA PRO A 90 20.14 35.26 3.12
C PRO A 90 21.52 35.06 3.73
N ALA A 91 22.50 35.89 3.33
CA ALA A 91 23.85 35.86 3.87
C ALA A 91 23.92 35.99 5.40
N THR A 92 22.95 36.68 6.01
CA THR A 92 22.83 36.81 7.48
C THR A 92 22.61 35.46 8.18
N LEU A 93 22.11 34.45 7.47
CA LEU A 93 21.93 33.08 7.97
C LEU A 93 23.04 32.15 7.47
N SER A 94 23.40 32.21 6.19
CA SER A 94 24.41 31.30 5.63
C SER A 94 25.84 31.61 6.08
N ALA A 95 26.23 32.87 6.28
CA ALA A 95 27.59 33.21 6.70
C ALA A 95 27.92 32.72 8.13
N PRO A 96 27.07 32.93 9.16
CA PRO A 96 27.31 32.35 10.48
C PRO A 96 27.35 30.82 10.46
N LEU A 97 26.50 30.17 9.66
CA LEU A 97 26.52 28.71 9.53
C LEU A 97 27.83 28.19 8.94
N ILE A 98 28.39 28.87 7.93
CA ILE A 98 29.70 28.51 7.37
C ILE A 98 30.79 28.69 8.43
N VAL A 99 30.75 29.76 9.21
CA VAL A 99 31.73 29.97 10.30
C VAL A 99 31.62 28.85 11.34
N VAL A 100 30.42 28.55 11.82
CA VAL A 100 30.20 27.59 12.92
C VAL A 100 30.39 26.13 12.48
N LEU A 101 29.96 25.77 11.28
CA LEU A 101 29.97 24.37 10.82
C LEU A 101 31.22 24.01 10.02
N VAL A 102 31.95 25.00 9.50
CA VAL A 102 33.15 24.77 8.67
C VAL A 102 34.38 25.39 9.30
N PHE A 103 34.41 26.71 9.48
CA PHE A 103 35.64 27.40 9.87
C PHE A 103 36.09 27.04 11.29
N LEU A 104 35.19 27.10 12.29
CA LEU A 104 35.54 26.79 13.67
C LEU A 104 35.97 25.33 13.87
N PRO A 105 35.28 24.30 13.32
CA PRO A 105 35.75 22.93 13.38
C PRO A 105 37.08 22.73 12.64
N ALA A 106 37.26 23.35 11.47
CA ALA A 106 38.52 23.27 10.75
C ALA A 106 39.66 23.94 11.53
N LEU A 107 39.39 25.06 12.21
CA LEU A 107 40.34 25.75 13.06
C LEU A 107 40.70 24.92 14.31
N ALA A 108 39.74 24.19 14.87
CA ALA A 108 39.99 23.30 16.01
C ALA A 108 40.85 22.08 15.65
N LEU A 109 40.77 21.62 14.39
CA LEU A 109 41.48 20.44 13.90
C LEU A 109 42.80 20.78 13.19
N LEU A 110 42.94 22.01 12.69
CA LEU A 110 44.06 22.47 11.88
C LEU A 110 44.63 23.76 12.49
N ASP A 111 45.24 24.60 11.65
CA ASP A 111 45.64 25.96 11.98
C ASP A 111 44.84 26.98 11.17
N ILE A 112 44.98 28.26 11.51
CA ILE A 112 44.23 29.36 10.90
C ILE A 112 44.40 29.46 9.38
N TRP A 113 45.57 29.11 8.83
CA TRP A 113 45.82 29.19 7.39
C TRP A 113 45.15 28.04 6.65
N ARG A 114 45.30 26.82 7.16
CA ARG A 114 44.69 25.61 6.58
C ARG A 114 43.16 25.62 6.72
N ALA A 115 42.65 26.06 7.87
CA ALA A 115 41.21 26.28 8.07
C ALA A 115 40.66 27.35 7.13
N GLY A 116 41.35 28.50 7.03
CA GLY A 116 41.00 29.56 6.09
C GLY A 116 40.99 29.09 4.64
N ALA A 117 41.96 28.26 4.23
CA ALA A 117 42.02 27.72 2.89
C ALA A 117 40.89 26.74 2.55
N LEU A 118 40.54 25.83 3.48
CA LEU A 118 39.39 24.94 3.32
C LEU A 118 38.07 25.74 3.22
N THR A 119 37.90 26.74 4.08
CA THR A 119 36.75 27.65 4.05
C THR A 119 36.68 28.46 2.76
N LEU A 120 37.81 28.94 2.23
CA LEU A 120 37.87 29.59 0.91
C LEU A 120 37.32 28.68 -0.19
N GLY A 121 37.77 27.42 -0.23
CA GLY A 121 37.28 26.44 -1.20
C GLY A 121 35.76 26.27 -1.18
N LEU A 122 35.20 26.12 0.03
CA LEU A 122 33.74 25.99 0.22
C LEU A 122 32.97 27.26 -0.13
N LEU A 123 33.52 28.45 0.19
CA LEU A 123 32.92 29.75 -0.17
C LEU A 123 32.87 29.95 -1.68
N VAL A 124 33.96 29.62 -2.38
CA VAL A 124 34.02 29.68 -3.85
C VAL A 124 33.04 28.69 -4.46
N GLY A 125 32.92 27.48 -3.90
CA GLY A 125 31.91 26.50 -4.31
C GLY A 125 30.48 27.00 -4.12
N TYR A 126 30.16 27.57 -2.95
CA TYR A 126 28.84 28.15 -2.67
C TYR A 126 28.50 29.31 -3.63
N LEU A 127 29.46 30.19 -3.90
CA LEU A 127 29.29 31.27 -4.85
C LEU A 127 29.03 30.73 -6.26
N PHE A 128 29.79 29.72 -6.69
CA PHE A 128 29.60 29.06 -7.99
C PHE A 128 28.22 28.40 -8.10
N TYR A 129 27.76 27.72 -7.04
CA TYR A 129 26.41 27.19 -6.93
C TYR A 129 25.35 28.29 -7.08
N SER A 130 25.50 29.38 -6.34
CA SER A 130 24.53 30.46 -6.32
C SER A 130 24.40 31.12 -7.70
N ILE A 131 25.53 31.37 -8.37
CA ILE A 131 25.58 31.92 -9.73
C ILE A 131 24.95 30.94 -10.73
N THR A 132 25.31 29.66 -10.64
CA THR A 132 24.78 28.63 -11.52
C THR A 132 23.26 28.54 -11.37
N HIS A 133 22.75 28.41 -10.14
CA HIS A 133 21.33 28.35 -9.85
C HIS A 133 20.57 29.57 -10.40
N HIS A 134 21.10 30.78 -10.19
CA HIS A 134 20.54 32.01 -10.77
C HIS A 134 20.52 31.97 -12.30
N ALA A 135 21.63 31.57 -12.93
CA ALA A 135 21.76 31.47 -14.37
C ALA A 135 20.79 30.45 -15.00
N LEU A 136 20.45 29.36 -14.30
CA LEU A 136 19.51 28.37 -14.80
C LEU A 136 18.10 28.94 -14.95
N HIS A 137 17.68 29.84 -14.06
CA HIS A 137 16.34 30.45 -14.04
C HIS A 137 16.23 31.79 -14.77
N HIS A 138 17.30 32.59 -14.81
CA HIS A 138 17.23 33.97 -15.28
C HIS A 138 17.95 34.25 -16.61
N TRP A 139 18.99 33.50 -16.97
CA TRP A 139 19.73 33.73 -18.22
C TRP A 139 19.12 32.93 -19.38
N HIS A 140 18.36 33.59 -20.25
CA HIS A 140 17.74 32.95 -21.41
C HIS A 140 18.64 33.08 -22.66
N GLY A 141 18.68 32.04 -23.50
CA GLY A 141 19.37 32.11 -24.80
C GLY A 141 20.89 31.88 -24.83
N SER A 142 21.51 31.29 -23.79
CA SER A 142 22.93 30.95 -23.86
C SER A 142 23.20 29.72 -24.75
N GLU A 143 24.20 29.80 -25.62
CA GLU A 143 24.67 28.69 -26.47
C GLU A 143 25.61 27.72 -25.74
N ASN A 144 25.84 27.92 -24.44
CA ASN A 144 26.74 27.09 -23.65
C ASN A 144 26.14 25.70 -23.40
N ARG A 145 26.80 24.65 -23.93
CA ARG A 145 26.40 23.24 -23.79
C ARG A 145 26.33 22.76 -22.33
N TRP A 146 27.23 23.22 -21.46
CA TRP A 146 27.21 22.84 -20.05
C TRP A 146 26.00 23.46 -19.34
N LEU A 147 25.75 24.76 -19.54
CA LEU A 147 24.63 25.45 -18.89
C LEU A 147 23.28 24.93 -19.38
N SER A 148 23.15 24.63 -20.68
CA SER A 148 21.92 24.03 -21.23
C SER A 148 21.68 22.61 -20.67
N GLN A 149 22.72 21.80 -20.51
CA GLN A 149 22.61 20.51 -19.85
C GLN A 149 22.19 20.67 -18.37
N ARG A 150 22.81 21.59 -17.62
CA ARG A 150 22.44 21.87 -16.23
C ARG A 150 21.01 22.40 -16.11
N ARG A 151 20.55 23.23 -17.05
CA ARG A 151 19.17 23.74 -17.09
C ARG A 151 18.16 22.62 -17.28
N ARG A 152 18.42 21.70 -18.23
CA ARG A 152 17.59 20.51 -18.43
C ARG A 152 17.57 19.63 -17.19
N TYR A 153 18.74 19.42 -16.60
CA TYR A 153 18.91 18.60 -15.41
C TYR A 153 18.16 19.17 -14.19
N HIS A 154 18.26 20.48 -13.97
CA HIS A 154 17.55 21.19 -12.92
C HIS A 154 16.05 21.34 -13.24
N ALA A 155 15.63 21.41 -14.50
CA ALA A 155 14.21 21.39 -14.86
C ALA A 155 13.54 20.06 -14.47
N LEU A 156 14.24 18.93 -14.55
CA LEU A 156 13.74 17.64 -14.07
C LEU A 156 13.52 17.63 -12.55
N HIS A 157 14.29 18.44 -11.81
CA HIS A 157 14.08 18.66 -10.38
C HIS A 157 12.78 19.42 -10.10
N HIS A 158 12.40 20.36 -10.97
CA HIS A 158 11.17 21.17 -10.86
C HIS A 158 9.89 20.48 -11.39
N GLY A 159 9.98 19.31 -12.02
CA GLY A 159 8.84 18.64 -12.66
C GLY A 159 7.69 18.26 -11.70
N ALA A 160 6.45 18.37 -12.17
CA ALA A 160 5.19 18.26 -11.42
C ALA A 160 4.83 16.85 -10.85
N LEU A 161 5.78 15.92 -10.74
CA LEU A 161 5.57 14.60 -10.13
C LEU A 161 6.09 14.63 -8.69
N ALA A 162 5.23 14.31 -7.72
CA ALA A 162 5.38 14.54 -6.28
C ALA A 162 6.54 13.83 -5.52
N GLN A 163 7.66 13.53 -6.18
CA GLN A 163 8.88 13.03 -5.56
C GLN A 163 10.06 13.85 -6.09
N ALA A 164 10.90 14.41 -5.22
CA ALA A 164 12.09 15.17 -5.61
C ALA A 164 13.22 14.22 -6.10
N GLY A 165 14.04 14.68 -7.05
CA GLY A 165 15.21 13.99 -7.62
C GLY A 165 16.05 14.99 -8.43
N HIS A 166 17.24 14.63 -8.91
CA HIS A 166 18.17 15.58 -9.55
C HIS A 166 18.55 16.78 -8.66
N TYR A 167 19.08 16.50 -7.47
CA TYR A 167 19.43 17.51 -6.46
C TYR A 167 20.72 18.27 -6.78
N GLY A 168 21.59 17.76 -7.65
CA GLY A 168 22.82 18.41 -8.06
C GLY A 168 22.57 19.52 -9.08
N VAL A 169 22.78 20.78 -8.66
CA VAL A 169 22.61 21.97 -9.49
C VAL A 169 23.91 22.26 -10.27
N THR A 170 25.06 22.25 -9.58
CA THR A 170 26.37 22.44 -10.22
C THR A 170 26.93 21.15 -10.83
N SER A 171 26.64 20.00 -10.22
CA SER A 171 27.14 18.69 -10.63
C SER A 171 26.11 17.59 -10.43
N GLY A 172 25.83 16.81 -11.47
CA GLY A 172 24.95 15.63 -11.39
C GLY A 172 25.67 14.35 -10.93
N VAL A 173 26.98 14.41 -10.65
CA VAL A 173 27.78 13.24 -10.28
C VAL A 173 27.20 12.55 -9.03
N TRP A 174 26.82 13.34 -8.03
CA TRP A 174 26.26 12.79 -6.79
C TRP A 174 24.86 12.22 -6.97
N ASP A 175 24.06 12.76 -7.88
CA ASP A 175 22.79 12.13 -8.24
C ASP A 175 22.95 10.80 -8.96
N GLN A 176 23.98 10.67 -9.78
CA GLN A 176 24.29 9.41 -10.47
C GLN A 176 24.85 8.39 -9.48
N LEU A 177 25.82 8.80 -8.64
CA LEU A 177 26.45 7.95 -7.64
C LEU A 177 25.48 7.52 -6.53
N LEU A 178 24.54 8.39 -6.13
CA LEU A 178 23.59 8.15 -5.02
C LEU A 178 22.16 7.85 -5.52
N GLY A 179 22.00 7.62 -6.82
CA GLY A 179 20.78 7.08 -7.45
C GLY A 179 19.56 8.00 -7.40
N SER A 180 19.75 9.32 -7.35
CA SER A 180 18.68 10.33 -7.45
C SER A 180 18.54 10.94 -8.85
N ALA A 181 19.38 10.54 -9.81
CA ALA A 181 19.21 10.87 -11.23
C ALA A 181 18.15 9.94 -11.86
N ARG A 182 17.08 10.51 -12.43
CA ARG A 182 16.07 9.77 -13.20
C ARG A 182 16.48 9.63 -14.67
N PRO A 183 16.17 8.49 -15.33
CA PRO A 183 16.35 8.35 -16.76
C PRO A 183 15.32 9.19 -17.53
N GLU A 184 15.73 9.73 -18.69
CA GLU A 184 14.81 10.38 -19.60
C GLU A 184 13.85 9.38 -20.25
N PRO A 185 12.60 9.77 -20.53
CA PRO A 185 11.68 8.91 -21.25
C PRO A 185 12.18 8.66 -22.68
N VAL A 186 12.66 7.43 -22.92
CA VAL A 186 13.01 6.95 -24.26
C VAL A 186 11.72 6.52 -24.98
N ARG A 187 11.46 7.10 -26.16
CA ARG A 187 10.40 6.67 -27.09
C ARG A 187 10.68 5.21 -27.51
N GLY A 188 9.72 4.32 -27.23
CA GLY A 188 9.93 2.88 -27.23
C GLY A 188 9.92 2.15 -28.57
N LYS A 189 10.14 0.83 -28.48
CA LYS A 189 9.55 -0.25 -29.29
C LYS A 189 9.67 -1.58 -28.52
N PRO A 190 8.65 -2.44 -28.50
CA PRO A 190 8.73 -3.76 -27.88
C PRO A 190 9.29 -4.78 -28.89
N SER A 191 10.16 -5.68 -28.43
CA SER A 191 10.55 -6.88 -29.17
C SER A 191 10.53 -8.06 -28.22
N VAL A 192 9.58 -8.97 -28.44
CA VAL A 192 9.52 -10.30 -27.85
C VAL A 192 10.12 -11.27 -28.87
N ALA A 193 11.12 -12.05 -28.47
CA ALA A 193 11.61 -13.19 -29.24
C ALA A 193 11.64 -14.45 -28.35
N PRO A 194 11.30 -15.65 -28.86
CA PRO A 194 11.32 -16.88 -28.09
C PRO A 194 12.73 -17.51 -28.05
N LEU A 195 13.02 -18.20 -26.93
CA LEU A 195 14.29 -18.89 -26.65
C LEU A 195 14.40 -20.25 -27.36
N PRO A 196 15.61 -20.67 -27.80
CA PRO A 196 15.90 -22.08 -28.09
C PRO A 196 16.40 -22.81 -26.83
N ARG A 197 15.98 -24.08 -26.68
CA ARG A 197 16.56 -25.05 -25.75
C ARG A 197 17.99 -25.40 -26.20
N ALA A 198 18.96 -25.33 -25.29
CA ALA A 198 20.28 -25.92 -25.45
C ALA A 198 20.81 -26.48 -24.12
N ALA A 199 21.65 -27.50 -24.26
CA ALA A 199 22.11 -28.44 -23.25
C ALA A 199 22.96 -27.82 -22.12
N SER A 200 23.05 -28.60 -21.04
CA SER A 200 23.70 -28.32 -19.76
C SER A 200 25.22 -28.14 -19.86
N THR A 201 25.66 -26.89 -19.78
CA THR A 201 26.93 -26.50 -19.15
C THR A 201 26.68 -25.21 -18.40
N THR A 202 26.78 -25.25 -17.06
CA THR A 202 26.49 -24.11 -16.18
C THR A 202 27.52 -22.99 -16.45
N PRO A 203 27.11 -21.80 -16.94
CA PRO A 203 28.03 -20.68 -17.08
C PRO A 203 28.54 -20.21 -15.71
N PRO A 204 29.73 -19.58 -15.62
CA PRO A 204 30.21 -19.01 -14.37
C PRO A 204 29.21 -17.96 -13.85
N ARG A 205 28.87 -18.06 -12.55
CA ARG A 205 27.92 -17.14 -11.88
C ARG A 205 28.42 -15.70 -11.99
N SER A 206 27.52 -14.74 -12.20
CA SER A 206 27.93 -13.34 -12.18
C SER A 206 28.37 -12.90 -10.78
N ALA A 207 29.29 -11.92 -10.71
CA ALA A 207 29.71 -11.31 -9.44
C ALA A 207 28.52 -10.78 -8.62
N ALA A 208 27.44 -10.35 -9.28
CA ALA A 208 26.21 -9.91 -8.63
C ALA A 208 25.48 -11.05 -7.92
N VAL A 209 25.37 -12.23 -8.53
CA VAL A 209 24.78 -13.42 -7.92
C VAL A 209 25.60 -13.92 -6.74
N GLU A 210 26.93 -13.91 -6.84
CA GLU A 210 27.80 -14.28 -5.71
C GLU A 210 27.70 -13.31 -4.54
N ALA A 211 27.68 -12.00 -4.80
CA ALA A 211 27.50 -10.98 -3.76
C ALA A 211 26.13 -11.12 -3.08
N THR A 212 25.08 -11.36 -3.86
CA THR A 212 23.72 -11.61 -3.37
C THR A 212 23.64 -12.87 -2.52
N THR A 213 24.31 -13.94 -2.98
CA THR A 213 24.38 -15.21 -2.25
C THR A 213 25.00 -15.03 -0.88
N ARG A 214 26.17 -14.38 -0.80
CA ARG A 214 26.85 -14.09 0.47
C ARG A 214 26.00 -13.23 1.40
N LEU A 215 25.31 -12.24 0.84
CA LEU A 215 24.40 -11.37 1.57
C LEU A 215 23.24 -12.15 2.20
N LEU A 216 22.51 -12.93 1.40
CA LEU A 216 21.33 -13.68 1.84
C LEU A 216 21.72 -14.79 2.83
N GLN A 217 22.81 -15.51 2.58
CA GLN A 217 23.35 -16.50 3.51
C GLN A 217 23.71 -15.87 4.86
N GLY A 218 24.30 -14.66 4.87
CA GLY A 218 24.63 -13.95 6.11
C GLY A 218 23.40 -13.46 6.87
N LEU A 219 22.37 -13.01 6.16
CA LEU A 219 21.13 -12.47 6.74
C LEU A 219 20.21 -13.56 7.29
N LEU A 220 20.06 -14.66 6.55
CA LEU A 220 19.07 -15.70 6.82
C LEU A 220 19.68 -16.94 7.48
N ARG A 221 20.97 -16.91 7.85
CA ARG A 221 21.68 -18.03 8.49
C ARG A 221 20.98 -18.59 9.72
N HIS A 222 20.27 -17.73 10.44
CA HIS A 222 19.61 -18.06 11.71
C HIS A 222 18.08 -18.07 11.58
N THR A 223 17.55 -17.92 10.36
CA THR A 223 16.12 -18.01 10.12
C THR A 223 15.74 -19.49 10.11
N ALA A 224 14.97 -19.92 11.11
CA ALA A 224 14.41 -21.26 11.14
C ALA A 224 13.34 -21.38 10.03
N GLY A 225 13.44 -22.40 9.19
CA GLY A 225 12.41 -22.72 8.18
C GLY A 225 12.98 -23.49 6.99
N ASP A 226 12.15 -24.34 6.40
CA ASP A 226 12.49 -25.17 5.23
C ASP A 226 12.08 -24.45 3.95
N PHE A 227 12.93 -23.58 3.43
CA PHE A 227 12.64 -22.81 2.21
C PHE A 227 13.89 -22.60 1.36
N ALA A 228 13.67 -22.27 0.10
CA ALA A 228 14.73 -21.92 -0.83
C ALA A 228 14.57 -20.50 -1.38
N ILE A 229 15.67 -19.90 -1.82
CA ILE A 229 15.68 -18.66 -2.61
C ILE A 229 16.36 -18.94 -3.94
N ARG A 230 15.65 -18.72 -5.05
CA ARG A 230 16.21 -18.81 -6.40
C ARG A 230 16.46 -17.42 -6.97
N LEU A 231 17.69 -17.16 -7.41
CA LEU A 231 18.08 -15.89 -8.02
C LEU A 231 17.92 -15.93 -9.55
N TRP A 232 18.07 -14.77 -10.20
CA TRP A 232 17.77 -14.53 -11.61
C TRP A 232 18.65 -15.30 -12.62
N GLU A 233 19.76 -15.89 -12.18
CA GLU A 233 20.60 -16.80 -12.98
C GLU A 233 20.35 -18.29 -12.64
N GLY A 234 19.29 -18.58 -11.89
CA GLY A 234 18.89 -19.94 -11.51
C GLY A 234 19.65 -20.51 -10.31
N SER A 235 20.59 -19.77 -9.71
CA SER A 235 21.27 -20.21 -8.48
C SER A 235 20.28 -20.27 -7.32
N GLU A 236 20.27 -21.41 -6.63
CA GLU A 236 19.34 -21.69 -5.53
C GLU A 236 20.09 -21.77 -4.19
N LEU A 237 19.49 -21.20 -3.15
CA LEU A 237 19.99 -21.16 -1.77
C LEU A 237 18.98 -21.84 -0.88
N HIS A 238 19.38 -22.92 -0.21
CA HIS A 238 18.52 -23.67 0.70
C HIS A 238 18.77 -23.23 2.14
N PHE A 239 17.68 -23.07 2.88
CA PHE A 239 17.64 -22.76 4.30
C PHE A 239 16.76 -23.80 4.98
N GLY A 240 17.19 -24.28 6.16
CA GLY A 240 16.54 -25.38 6.89
C GLY A 240 17.24 -26.74 6.68
N ASP A 241 16.77 -27.73 7.43
CA ASP A 241 17.37 -29.09 7.52
C ASP A 241 16.49 -30.17 6.86
N ALA A 242 15.31 -29.83 6.34
CA ALA A 242 14.43 -30.79 5.68
C ALA A 242 14.97 -31.29 4.32
N GLU A 243 14.51 -32.47 3.89
CA GLU A 243 14.86 -33.09 2.60
C GLU A 243 14.47 -32.25 1.36
N GLY A 244 13.65 -31.20 1.53
CA GLY A 244 13.31 -30.24 0.47
C GLY A 244 12.58 -29.00 0.99
N PRO A 245 12.59 -27.88 0.23
CA PRO A 245 11.96 -26.63 0.65
C PRO A 245 10.43 -26.71 0.52
N ARG A 246 9.70 -26.23 1.53
CA ARG A 246 8.23 -26.08 1.47
C ARG A 246 7.80 -25.07 0.40
N PHE A 247 8.62 -24.05 0.19
CA PHE A 247 8.45 -23.05 -0.86
C PHE A 247 9.80 -22.50 -1.32
N THR A 248 9.81 -21.97 -2.54
CA THR A 248 10.96 -21.26 -3.12
C THR A 248 10.57 -19.81 -3.43
N LEU A 249 11.28 -18.87 -2.82
CA LEU A 249 11.18 -17.44 -3.17
C LEU A 249 12.01 -17.19 -4.43
N VAL A 250 11.36 -16.80 -5.52
CA VAL A 250 12.02 -16.59 -6.81
C VAL A 250 12.25 -15.11 -7.04
N CYS A 251 13.51 -14.68 -7.02
CA CYS A 251 13.95 -13.33 -7.34
C CYS A 251 14.36 -13.26 -8.81
N ARG A 252 13.51 -12.69 -9.67
CA ARG A 252 13.74 -12.66 -11.13
C ARG A 252 14.70 -11.57 -11.58
N ASN A 253 15.06 -10.64 -10.69
CA ASN A 253 16.05 -9.60 -10.96
C ASN A 253 16.72 -9.10 -9.67
N PRO A 254 17.87 -8.40 -9.76
CA PRO A 254 18.52 -7.82 -8.58
C PRO A 254 17.66 -6.80 -7.80
N ALA A 255 16.75 -6.11 -8.49
CA ALA A 255 15.87 -5.12 -7.86
C ALA A 255 14.89 -5.77 -6.85
N ALA A 256 14.52 -7.04 -7.04
CA ALA A 256 13.77 -7.82 -6.06
C ALA A 256 14.48 -7.88 -4.71
N VAL A 257 15.78 -8.20 -4.71
CA VAL A 257 16.60 -8.28 -3.49
C VAL A 257 16.83 -6.89 -2.90
N GLN A 258 17.03 -5.87 -3.73
CA GLN A 258 17.10 -4.48 -3.27
C GLN A 258 15.80 -4.04 -2.59
N ALA A 259 14.64 -4.40 -3.14
CA ALA A 259 13.35 -4.08 -2.54
C ALA A 259 13.17 -4.77 -1.17
N LEU A 260 13.61 -6.02 -1.03
CA LEU A 260 13.61 -6.78 0.22
C LEU A 260 14.51 -6.14 1.30
N VAL A 261 15.71 -5.68 0.91
CA VAL A 261 16.73 -5.21 1.88
C VAL A 261 16.65 -3.70 2.16
N LEU A 262 16.40 -2.88 1.13
CA LEU A 262 16.38 -1.41 1.22
C LEU A 262 14.96 -0.86 1.42
N GLY A 263 13.92 -1.66 1.19
CA GLY A 263 12.53 -1.25 1.32
C GLY A 263 12.15 -0.93 2.75
N ARG A 264 11.92 0.35 3.06
CA ARG A 264 11.34 0.78 4.35
C ARG A 264 9.81 0.63 4.41
N ASP A 265 9.15 0.48 3.25
CA ASP A 265 7.71 0.26 3.15
C ASP A 265 7.45 -1.17 2.67
N PRO A 266 6.87 -2.07 3.51
CA PRO A 266 6.60 -3.45 3.12
C PRO A 266 5.69 -3.58 1.89
N LEU A 267 4.92 -2.54 1.54
CA LEU A 267 4.11 -2.55 0.32
C LEU A 267 4.95 -2.62 -0.95
N ARG A 268 6.24 -2.23 -0.93
CA ARG A 268 7.13 -2.38 -2.08
C ARG A 268 7.43 -3.84 -2.40
N LEU A 269 7.51 -4.69 -1.38
CA LEU A 269 7.67 -6.13 -1.56
C LEU A 269 6.42 -6.72 -2.23
N VAL A 270 5.25 -6.28 -1.78
CA VAL A 270 3.97 -6.66 -2.38
C VAL A 270 3.86 -6.20 -3.83
N GLU A 271 4.24 -4.95 -4.12
CA GLU A 271 4.27 -4.41 -5.49
C GLU A 271 5.26 -5.18 -6.39
N ALA A 272 6.43 -5.57 -5.86
CA ALA A 272 7.39 -6.43 -6.56
C ALA A 272 6.80 -7.81 -6.88
N TYR A 273 6.04 -8.39 -5.94
CA TYR A 273 5.31 -9.64 -6.20
C TYR A 273 4.25 -9.47 -7.29
N PHE A 274 3.48 -8.38 -7.29
CA PHE A 274 2.45 -8.12 -8.31
C PHE A 274 3.00 -7.95 -9.72
N ARG A 275 4.20 -7.38 -9.83
CA ARG A 275 4.90 -7.24 -11.12
C ARG A 275 5.57 -8.53 -11.58
N GLY A 276 5.70 -9.52 -10.69
CA GLY A 276 6.45 -10.74 -10.94
C GLY A 276 7.97 -10.58 -10.80
N ASP A 277 8.45 -9.47 -10.22
CA ASP A 277 9.87 -9.31 -9.85
C ASP A 277 10.27 -10.35 -8.79
N ILE A 278 9.32 -10.65 -7.90
CA ILE A 278 9.37 -11.69 -6.87
C ILE A 278 8.22 -12.66 -7.10
N ASP A 279 8.49 -13.95 -6.92
CA ASP A 279 7.49 -15.00 -6.99
C ASP A 279 7.63 -16.00 -5.84
N VAL A 280 6.59 -16.81 -5.63
CA VAL A 280 6.62 -17.91 -4.67
C VAL A 280 6.18 -19.19 -5.38
N GLU A 281 7.09 -20.14 -5.50
CA GLU A 281 6.80 -21.51 -5.94
C GLU A 281 6.59 -22.41 -4.72
N GLY A 282 5.62 -23.32 -4.77
CA GLY A 282 5.24 -24.16 -3.62
C GLY A 282 4.23 -23.48 -2.69
N ASP A 283 4.36 -23.72 -1.38
CA ASP A 283 3.37 -23.30 -0.38
C ASP A 283 3.42 -21.78 -0.10
N LEU A 284 2.48 -21.04 -0.72
CA LEU A 284 2.32 -19.59 -0.49
C LEU A 284 1.99 -19.26 0.97
N PHE A 285 1.22 -20.10 1.66
CA PHE A 285 0.85 -19.84 3.05
C PHE A 285 2.07 -19.90 3.96
N ALA A 286 2.97 -20.86 3.73
CA ALA A 286 4.26 -20.93 4.42
C ALA A 286 5.12 -19.69 4.14
N ALA A 287 5.17 -19.22 2.89
CA ALA A 287 5.93 -18.02 2.53
C ALA A 287 5.42 -16.75 3.23
N ILE A 288 4.10 -16.56 3.31
CA ILE A 288 3.51 -15.41 4.01
C ILE A 288 3.71 -15.53 5.53
N GLY A 289 3.61 -16.75 6.09
CA GLY A 289 3.84 -17.01 7.51
C GLY A 289 5.26 -16.70 7.98
N MET A 290 6.25 -16.67 7.08
CA MET A 290 7.63 -16.28 7.41
C MET A 290 7.74 -14.82 7.88
N LYS A 291 6.75 -13.96 7.61
CA LYS A 291 6.75 -12.55 8.01
C LYS A 291 6.96 -12.37 9.52
N ASP A 292 6.36 -13.23 10.33
CA ASP A 292 6.38 -13.11 11.80
C ASP A 292 7.76 -13.53 12.34
N GLN A 293 8.33 -14.59 11.77
CA GLN A 293 9.69 -15.05 12.08
C GLN A 293 10.76 -14.01 11.72
N LEU A 294 10.58 -13.30 10.60
CA LEU A 294 11.47 -12.22 10.20
C LEU A 294 11.33 -10.98 11.10
N GLN A 295 10.13 -10.68 11.59
CA GLN A 295 9.92 -9.56 12.52
C GLN A 295 10.60 -9.79 13.87
N ASP A 296 10.65 -11.04 14.33
CA ASP A 296 11.34 -11.41 15.57
C ASP A 296 12.87 -11.50 15.42
N SER A 297 13.37 -11.55 14.17
CA SER A 297 14.81 -11.58 13.89
C SER A 297 15.48 -10.22 14.13
N ARG A 298 16.19 -10.09 15.26
CA ARG A 298 16.97 -8.88 15.59
C ARG A 298 18.31 -8.90 14.87
N LEU A 299 18.35 -8.37 13.65
CA LEU A 299 19.61 -8.10 12.95
C LEU A 299 20.45 -7.08 13.73
N SER A 300 21.73 -7.38 13.95
CA SER A 300 22.69 -6.43 14.52
C SER A 300 22.90 -5.23 13.58
N TRP A 301 23.36 -4.10 14.11
CA TRP A 301 23.58 -2.90 13.30
C TRP A 301 24.63 -3.12 12.20
N HIS A 302 25.66 -3.95 12.46
CA HIS A 302 26.66 -4.33 11.46
C HIS A 302 26.05 -5.18 10.33
N GLN A 303 25.17 -6.14 10.67
CA GLN A 303 24.46 -6.96 9.68
C GLN A 303 23.50 -6.11 8.84
N ARG A 304 22.84 -5.13 9.44
CA ARG A 304 22.00 -4.17 8.70
C ARG A 304 22.84 -3.30 7.78
N LEU A 305 23.98 -2.81 8.24
CA LEU A 305 24.89 -1.98 7.43
C LEU A 305 25.48 -2.79 6.27
N SER A 306 25.98 -3.99 6.52
CA SER A 306 26.51 -4.87 5.46
C SER A 306 25.42 -5.25 4.46
N ALA A 307 24.18 -5.44 4.91
CA ALA A 307 23.07 -5.73 4.04
C ALA A 307 22.68 -4.57 3.13
N VAL A 308 22.59 -3.36 3.70
CA VAL A 308 22.33 -2.15 2.93
C VAL A 308 23.45 -1.91 1.91
N LEU A 309 24.72 -2.01 2.33
CA LEU A 309 25.86 -1.85 1.41
C LEU A 309 25.85 -2.92 0.32
N GLY A 310 25.62 -4.18 0.66
CA GLY A 310 25.53 -5.29 -0.29
C GLY A 310 24.41 -5.10 -1.32
N ALA A 311 23.22 -4.66 -0.88
CA ALA A 311 22.11 -4.37 -1.77
C ALA A 311 22.37 -3.16 -2.69
N LEU A 312 23.03 -2.11 -2.19
CA LEU A 312 23.43 -0.93 -2.99
C LEU A 312 24.45 -1.26 -4.08
N LEU A 313 25.25 -2.30 -3.89
CA LEU A 313 26.26 -2.77 -4.86
C LEU A 313 25.66 -3.69 -5.94
N LEU A 314 24.42 -4.14 -5.80
CA LEU A 314 23.77 -4.96 -6.83
C LEU A 314 23.48 -4.11 -8.09
N PRO A 315 23.61 -4.69 -9.30
CA PRO A 315 23.30 -3.99 -10.54
C PRO A 315 21.87 -3.46 -10.49
N ASN A 316 21.71 -2.16 -10.77
CA ASN A 316 20.39 -1.54 -10.77
C ASN A 316 19.60 -2.04 -11.99
N ALA A 317 18.86 -3.13 -11.83
CA ALA A 317 17.79 -3.49 -12.75
C ALA A 317 16.73 -2.40 -12.58
N GLY A 318 16.61 -1.50 -13.56
CA GLY A 318 15.90 -0.22 -13.43
C GLY A 318 14.56 -0.32 -12.69
N ALA A 319 14.20 0.76 -11.99
CA ALA A 319 12.94 0.85 -11.25
C ALA A 319 11.77 0.48 -12.17
N THR A 320 11.19 -0.69 -11.95
CA THR A 320 9.96 -1.12 -12.61
C THR A 320 8.85 -0.14 -12.20
N GLU A 321 7.99 0.25 -13.14
CA GLU A 321 6.90 1.19 -12.87
C GLU A 321 6.06 0.73 -11.66
N THR A 322 5.66 1.67 -10.80
CA THR A 322 4.60 1.39 -9.83
C THR A 322 3.31 1.14 -10.60
N LEU A 323 2.64 0.03 -10.31
CA LEU A 323 1.33 -0.29 -10.88
C LEU A 323 0.38 0.89 -10.62
N ARG A 324 0.02 1.63 -11.68
CA ARG A 324 -0.82 2.85 -11.61
C ARG A 324 -2.29 2.56 -11.34
N HIS A 325 -2.67 1.30 -11.13
CA HIS A 325 -4.06 0.82 -11.25
C HIS A 325 -4.84 0.76 -9.92
N TYR A 326 -4.41 1.46 -8.87
CA TYR A 326 -4.97 1.29 -7.53
C TYR A 326 -5.53 2.59 -6.93
N ARG A 327 -6.67 2.49 -6.24
CA ARG A 327 -7.43 3.66 -5.75
C ARG A 327 -6.93 4.16 -4.40
N GLN A 328 -7.20 5.44 -4.16
CA GLN A 328 -7.00 6.05 -2.85
C GLN A 328 -8.07 5.53 -1.86
N PRO A 329 -7.72 5.34 -0.58
CA PRO A 329 -8.69 5.01 0.46
C PRO A 329 -9.84 6.02 0.53
N VAL A 330 -11.05 5.54 0.78
CA VAL A 330 -12.22 6.37 1.06
C VAL A 330 -12.05 7.02 2.42
N LYS A 331 -12.39 8.31 2.51
CA LYS A 331 -12.24 9.10 3.76
C LYS A 331 -13.56 9.41 4.42
N ARG A 332 -14.59 9.79 3.65
CA ARG A 332 -15.86 10.32 4.20
C ARG A 332 -17.02 9.34 4.11
N HIS A 333 -16.90 8.25 3.34
CA HIS A 333 -17.95 7.25 3.13
C HIS A 333 -19.28 7.86 2.64
N THR A 334 -19.18 8.88 1.79
CA THR A 334 -20.34 9.42 1.07
C THR A 334 -20.94 8.36 0.15
N LYS A 335 -22.21 8.51 -0.25
CA LYS A 335 -22.88 7.60 -1.21
C LYS A 335 -22.06 7.41 -2.49
N GLN A 336 -21.51 8.51 -3.02
CA GLN A 336 -20.69 8.48 -4.23
C GLN A 336 -19.37 7.73 -4.03
N GLU A 337 -18.68 7.95 -2.90
CA GLU A 337 -17.43 7.26 -2.60
C GLU A 337 -17.63 5.75 -2.39
N ASN A 338 -18.63 5.35 -1.60
CA ASN A 338 -18.93 3.92 -1.35
C ASN A 338 -19.34 3.21 -2.64
N ARG A 339 -20.24 3.82 -3.43
CA ARG A 339 -20.62 3.27 -4.74
C ARG A 339 -19.41 3.09 -5.66
N ALA A 340 -18.51 4.08 -5.68
CA ALA A 340 -17.29 3.99 -6.46
C ALA A 340 -16.38 2.86 -5.94
N ALA A 341 -16.17 2.75 -4.63
CA ALA A 341 -15.32 1.72 -4.02
C ALA A 341 -15.87 0.30 -4.25
N ILE A 342 -17.17 0.09 -4.07
CA ILE A 342 -17.87 -1.15 -4.40
C ILE A 342 -17.70 -1.47 -5.89
N ALA A 343 -17.95 -0.53 -6.80
CA ALA A 343 -17.73 -0.76 -8.23
C ALA A 343 -16.27 -1.15 -8.54
N PHE A 344 -15.28 -0.51 -7.90
CA PHE A 344 -13.87 -0.87 -8.10
C PHE A 344 -13.56 -2.32 -7.69
N HIS A 345 -14.12 -2.77 -6.57
CA HIS A 345 -13.89 -4.13 -6.08
C HIS A 345 -14.67 -5.17 -6.90
N TYR A 346 -15.98 -4.98 -7.06
CA TYR A 346 -16.89 -5.98 -7.61
C TYR A 346 -16.98 -5.96 -9.14
N ASP A 347 -16.55 -4.88 -9.81
CA ASP A 347 -16.63 -4.80 -11.27
C ASP A 347 -15.37 -5.31 -11.99
N VAL A 348 -14.53 -6.12 -11.33
CA VAL A 348 -13.37 -6.79 -11.97
C VAL A 348 -13.83 -7.64 -13.15
N SER A 349 -14.54 -8.75 -12.90
CA SER A 349 -15.20 -9.57 -13.92
C SER A 349 -16.03 -10.67 -13.26
N ASN A 350 -17.32 -10.78 -13.59
CA ASN A 350 -18.15 -11.89 -13.12
C ASN A 350 -17.58 -13.25 -13.56
N ALA A 351 -16.96 -13.33 -14.74
CA ALA A 351 -16.32 -14.54 -15.21
C ALA A 351 -15.07 -14.90 -14.39
N PHE A 352 -14.29 -13.91 -13.95
CA PHE A 352 -13.17 -14.15 -13.03
C PHE A 352 -13.67 -14.67 -11.68
N TYR A 353 -14.69 -14.06 -11.10
CA TYR A 353 -15.30 -14.53 -9.85
C TYR A 353 -15.85 -15.96 -9.97
N GLY A 354 -16.52 -16.26 -11.08
CA GLY A 354 -17.09 -17.59 -11.35
C GLY A 354 -16.06 -18.72 -11.45
N LEU A 355 -14.77 -18.43 -11.60
CA LEU A 355 -13.71 -19.46 -11.59
C LEU A 355 -13.43 -20.02 -10.20
N TRP A 356 -13.72 -19.28 -9.14
CA TRP A 356 -13.28 -19.63 -7.79
C TRP A 356 -14.33 -19.48 -6.71
N LEU A 357 -15.40 -18.72 -6.95
CA LEU A 357 -16.60 -18.81 -6.14
C LEU A 357 -17.31 -20.15 -6.37
N ASP A 358 -18.32 -20.43 -5.55
CA ASP A 358 -19.25 -21.52 -5.77
C ASP A 358 -20.26 -21.18 -6.89
N ALA A 359 -21.05 -22.16 -7.31
CA ALA A 359 -22.06 -21.97 -8.36
C ALA A 359 -23.13 -20.91 -8.03
N GLN A 360 -23.35 -20.61 -6.74
CA GLN A 360 -24.26 -19.57 -6.30
C GLN A 360 -23.64 -18.18 -6.29
N MET A 361 -22.35 -18.04 -6.65
CA MET A 361 -21.60 -16.77 -6.66
C MET A 361 -21.61 -16.08 -5.29
N VAL A 362 -21.44 -16.84 -4.19
CA VAL A 362 -21.45 -16.28 -2.84
C VAL A 362 -20.06 -15.81 -2.44
N TYR A 363 -19.82 -14.50 -2.52
CA TYR A 363 -18.58 -13.89 -2.05
C TYR A 363 -18.70 -13.42 -0.59
N SER A 364 -18.89 -14.39 0.30
CA SER A 364 -18.86 -14.21 1.76
C SER A 364 -18.48 -15.53 2.44
N CYS A 365 -18.26 -15.51 3.75
CA CYS A 365 -17.95 -16.72 4.53
C CYS A 365 -18.97 -17.84 4.26
N ALA A 366 -18.48 -19.06 4.00
CA ALA A 366 -19.30 -20.26 3.96
C ALA A 366 -19.51 -20.85 5.38
N TYR A 367 -20.34 -21.87 5.51
CA TYR A 367 -20.60 -22.59 6.77
C TYR A 367 -20.33 -24.07 6.55
N PHE A 368 -19.25 -24.55 7.14
CA PHE A 368 -18.76 -25.92 7.00
C PHE A 368 -19.28 -26.75 8.17
N GLU A 369 -20.12 -27.75 7.90
CA GLU A 369 -20.55 -28.69 8.93
C GLU A 369 -19.43 -29.68 9.23
N GLN A 370 -18.65 -30.04 8.21
CA GLN A 370 -17.44 -30.84 8.30
C GLN A 370 -16.25 -30.12 7.65
N PRO A 371 -15.02 -30.27 8.17
CA PRO A 371 -13.83 -29.66 7.56
C PRO A 371 -13.56 -30.08 6.10
N GLY A 372 -14.09 -31.23 5.66
CA GLY A 372 -13.93 -31.76 4.30
C GLY A 372 -15.06 -31.40 3.33
N ASP A 373 -16.04 -30.60 3.75
CA ASP A 373 -17.14 -30.20 2.85
C ASP A 373 -16.62 -29.42 1.64
N SER A 374 -17.27 -29.59 0.50
CA SER A 374 -17.00 -28.73 -0.66
C SER A 374 -17.48 -27.29 -0.38
N LEU A 375 -16.89 -26.31 -1.08
CA LEU A 375 -17.32 -24.93 -0.98
C LEU A 375 -18.80 -24.77 -1.37
N GLU A 376 -19.28 -25.51 -2.39
CA GLU A 376 -20.69 -25.49 -2.81
C GLU A 376 -21.62 -25.95 -1.69
N LEU A 377 -21.26 -27.05 -1.02
CA LEU A 377 -22.05 -27.56 0.10
C LEU A 377 -22.06 -26.55 1.25
N ALA A 378 -20.88 -26.01 1.59
CA ALA A 378 -20.72 -25.07 2.70
C ALA A 378 -21.42 -23.72 2.46
N GLN A 379 -21.45 -23.23 1.21
CA GLN A 379 -22.18 -22.00 0.88
C GLN A 379 -23.69 -22.20 0.96
N ARG A 380 -24.20 -23.32 0.43
CA ARG A 380 -25.62 -23.67 0.57
C ARG A 380 -26.01 -23.84 2.04
N ALA A 381 -25.18 -24.50 2.84
CA ALA A 381 -25.39 -24.65 4.28
C ALA A 381 -25.44 -23.29 4.98
N LYS A 382 -24.58 -22.34 4.59
CA LYS A 382 -24.59 -20.96 5.11
C LYS A 382 -25.89 -20.21 4.76
N LEU A 383 -26.37 -20.31 3.51
CA LEU A 383 -27.63 -19.67 3.11
C LEU A 383 -28.79 -20.22 3.93
N GLU A 384 -28.86 -21.55 4.07
CA GLU A 384 -29.89 -22.21 4.86
C GLU A 384 -29.80 -21.86 6.35
N HIS A 385 -28.60 -21.83 6.94
CA HIS A 385 -28.39 -21.46 8.34
C HIS A 385 -28.87 -20.03 8.63
N ILE A 386 -28.66 -19.11 7.70
CA ILE A 386 -29.17 -17.73 7.79
C ILE A 386 -30.70 -17.71 7.75
N CYS A 387 -31.32 -18.42 6.81
CA CYS A 387 -32.78 -18.53 6.73
C CYS A 387 -33.40 -19.12 8.01
N ARG A 388 -32.78 -20.16 8.57
CA ARG A 388 -33.21 -20.77 9.85
C ARG A 388 -33.06 -19.82 11.03
N LYS A 389 -31.95 -19.08 11.14
CA LYS A 389 -31.77 -18.07 12.18
C LYS A 389 -32.80 -16.95 12.11
N LEU A 390 -33.14 -16.54 10.90
CA LEU A 390 -34.22 -15.60 10.64
C LEU A 390 -35.61 -16.21 10.81
N ARG A 391 -35.73 -17.53 10.96
CA ARG A 391 -37.00 -18.26 11.17
C ARG A 391 -38.05 -17.89 10.13
N LEU A 392 -37.61 -17.80 8.87
CA LEU A 392 -38.47 -17.38 7.76
C LEU A 392 -39.76 -18.21 7.73
N GLN A 393 -40.90 -17.53 7.62
CA GLN A 393 -42.21 -18.14 7.43
C GLN A 393 -42.76 -17.83 6.03
N GLN A 394 -43.57 -18.74 5.51
CA GLN A 394 -44.20 -18.57 4.20
C GLN A 394 -45.00 -17.25 4.13
N GLY A 395 -44.81 -16.49 3.06
CA GLY A 395 -45.48 -15.21 2.83
C GLY A 395 -44.86 -13.98 3.52
N GLU A 396 -43.85 -14.16 4.38
CA GLU A 396 -43.11 -13.03 4.98
C GLU A 396 -42.30 -12.25 3.95
N ARG A 397 -41.97 -10.99 4.27
CA ARG A 397 -41.12 -10.13 3.45
C ARG A 397 -39.70 -10.09 4.00
N LEU A 398 -38.74 -10.56 3.21
CA LEU A 398 -37.30 -10.52 3.49
C LEU A 398 -36.63 -9.37 2.72
N LEU A 399 -35.83 -8.56 3.40
CA LEU A 399 -34.86 -7.65 2.77
C LEU A 399 -33.45 -8.21 2.90
N ASP A 400 -32.70 -8.20 1.80
CA ASP A 400 -31.26 -8.51 1.77
C ASP A 400 -30.46 -7.25 1.37
N ILE A 401 -29.78 -6.66 2.35
CA ILE A 401 -28.97 -5.45 2.17
C ILE A 401 -27.58 -5.85 1.69
N GLY A 402 -27.24 -5.49 0.45
CA GLY A 402 -26.00 -5.94 -0.18
C GLY A 402 -26.16 -7.35 -0.76
N CYS A 403 -27.22 -7.59 -1.53
CA CYS A 403 -27.65 -8.92 -1.95
C CYS A 403 -26.70 -9.67 -2.91
N GLY A 404 -25.56 -9.06 -3.26
CA GLY A 404 -24.58 -9.62 -4.20
C GLY A 404 -25.24 -10.05 -5.51
N TRP A 405 -24.94 -11.27 -5.96
CA TRP A 405 -25.52 -11.89 -7.16
C TRP A 405 -26.86 -12.61 -6.89
N GLY A 406 -27.53 -12.30 -5.77
CA GLY A 406 -28.90 -12.74 -5.48
C GLY A 406 -29.02 -14.12 -4.81
N ALA A 407 -27.91 -14.72 -4.36
CA ALA A 407 -27.92 -16.08 -3.83
C ALA A 407 -28.89 -16.29 -2.65
N LEU A 408 -28.88 -15.39 -1.66
CA LEU A 408 -29.75 -15.52 -0.49
C LEU A 408 -31.21 -15.31 -0.85
N VAL A 409 -31.55 -14.27 -1.61
CA VAL A 409 -32.94 -13.99 -1.97
C VAL A 409 -33.54 -15.13 -2.80
N ILE A 410 -32.78 -15.72 -3.72
CA ILE A 410 -33.21 -16.90 -4.48
C ILE A 410 -33.42 -18.10 -3.55
N HIS A 411 -32.44 -18.41 -2.69
CA HIS A 411 -32.53 -19.54 -1.74
C HIS A 411 -33.71 -19.40 -0.79
N ALA A 412 -33.93 -18.22 -0.23
CA ALA A 412 -35.02 -17.94 0.70
C ALA A 412 -36.40 -18.15 0.06
N VAL A 413 -36.61 -17.67 -1.17
CA VAL A 413 -37.89 -17.87 -1.87
C VAL A 413 -38.12 -19.33 -2.25
N GLN A 414 -37.08 -20.02 -2.72
CA GLN A 414 -37.18 -21.43 -3.13
C GLN A 414 -37.47 -22.38 -1.96
N HIS A 415 -36.86 -22.13 -0.80
CA HIS A 415 -36.89 -23.08 0.32
C HIS A 415 -37.82 -22.67 1.47
N HIS A 416 -38.12 -21.38 1.62
CA HIS A 416 -38.90 -20.86 2.76
C HIS A 416 -40.17 -20.11 2.33
N GLY A 417 -40.40 -19.93 1.02
CA GLY A 417 -41.66 -19.40 0.49
C GLY A 417 -41.94 -17.93 0.86
N VAL A 418 -40.90 -17.15 1.14
CA VAL A 418 -40.99 -15.70 1.40
C VAL A 418 -41.12 -14.89 0.10
N TYR A 419 -41.42 -13.61 0.23
CA TYR A 419 -41.14 -12.59 -0.80
C TYR A 419 -39.83 -11.89 -0.46
N ALA A 420 -38.89 -11.85 -1.39
CA ALA A 420 -37.56 -11.32 -1.14
C ALA A 420 -37.28 -10.05 -1.95
N HIS A 421 -36.65 -9.07 -1.30
CA HIS A 421 -36.16 -7.85 -1.92
C HIS A 421 -34.66 -7.73 -1.66
N GLY A 422 -33.85 -7.66 -2.71
CA GLY A 422 -32.41 -7.45 -2.62
C GLY A 422 -31.99 -6.07 -3.12
N ILE A 423 -31.05 -5.43 -2.42
CA ILE A 423 -30.44 -4.18 -2.88
C ILE A 423 -28.93 -4.31 -3.05
N THR A 424 -28.38 -3.68 -4.08
CA THR A 424 -26.93 -3.60 -4.31
C THR A 424 -26.51 -2.23 -4.86
N LEU A 425 -25.21 -1.90 -4.76
CA LEU A 425 -24.60 -0.73 -5.38
C LEU A 425 -23.78 -1.06 -6.64
N SER A 426 -23.59 -2.34 -6.99
CA SER A 426 -22.93 -2.76 -8.23
C SER A 426 -23.95 -3.05 -9.33
N ARG A 427 -23.74 -2.46 -10.52
CA ARG A 427 -24.57 -2.75 -11.70
C ARG A 427 -24.35 -4.18 -12.20
N LYS A 428 -23.11 -4.66 -12.20
CA LYS A 428 -22.78 -6.03 -12.67
C LYS A 428 -23.38 -7.11 -11.79
N GLN A 429 -23.46 -6.86 -10.48
CA GLN A 429 -24.19 -7.74 -9.55
C GLN A 429 -25.68 -7.73 -9.83
N LEU A 430 -26.28 -6.54 -9.99
CA LEU A 430 -27.70 -6.41 -10.28
C LEU A 430 -28.10 -7.14 -11.57
N GLU A 431 -27.36 -6.92 -12.66
CA GLU A 431 -27.63 -7.53 -13.97
C GLU A 431 -27.64 -9.06 -13.86
N MET A 432 -26.57 -9.65 -13.31
CA MET A 432 -26.49 -11.10 -13.14
C MET A 432 -27.49 -11.65 -12.11
N ALA A 433 -27.82 -10.90 -11.05
CA ALA A 433 -28.86 -11.30 -10.10
C ALA A 433 -30.23 -11.42 -10.80
N ARG A 434 -30.58 -10.44 -11.65
CA ARG A 434 -31.82 -10.48 -12.45
C ARG A 434 -31.84 -11.67 -13.40
N ASP A 435 -30.74 -11.93 -14.11
CA ASP A 435 -30.64 -13.09 -15.00
C ASP A 435 -30.85 -14.40 -14.23
N ARG A 436 -30.24 -14.55 -13.06
CA ARG A 436 -30.39 -15.73 -12.20
C ARG A 436 -31.80 -15.89 -11.65
N ILE A 437 -32.46 -14.79 -11.28
CA ILE A 437 -33.85 -14.77 -10.82
C ILE A 437 -34.79 -15.21 -11.95
N ALA A 438 -34.61 -14.68 -13.16
CA ALA A 438 -35.38 -15.05 -14.34
C ALA A 438 -35.16 -16.53 -14.73
N GLN A 439 -33.92 -17.01 -14.72
CA GLN A 439 -33.59 -18.42 -14.95
C GLN A 439 -34.24 -19.36 -13.91
N ALA A 440 -34.41 -18.89 -12.68
CA ALA A 440 -35.10 -19.64 -11.63
C ALA A 440 -36.63 -19.50 -11.68
N GLY A 441 -37.18 -18.63 -12.54
CA GLY A 441 -38.62 -18.36 -12.65
C GLY A 441 -39.22 -17.72 -11.39
N LEU A 442 -38.48 -16.83 -10.72
CA LEU A 442 -38.85 -16.23 -9.42
C LEU A 442 -39.18 -14.74 -9.48
N GLU A 443 -39.40 -14.18 -10.68
CA GLU A 443 -39.59 -12.75 -10.90
C GLU A 443 -40.85 -12.19 -10.21
N ASP A 444 -41.82 -13.05 -9.92
CA ASP A 444 -43.05 -12.72 -9.19
C ASP A 444 -42.84 -12.56 -7.68
N ARG A 445 -41.74 -13.11 -7.14
CA ARG A 445 -41.47 -13.17 -5.69
C ARG A 445 -40.14 -12.59 -5.26
N VAL A 446 -39.21 -12.35 -6.20
CA VAL A 446 -37.91 -11.74 -5.94
C VAL A 446 -37.75 -10.45 -6.73
N THR A 447 -37.53 -9.34 -6.02
CA THR A 447 -37.13 -8.07 -6.65
C THR A 447 -35.69 -7.73 -6.29
N VAL A 448 -34.96 -7.16 -7.25
CA VAL A 448 -33.61 -6.62 -7.02
C VAL A 448 -33.43 -5.25 -7.66
N GLU A 449 -32.82 -4.32 -6.92
CA GLU A 449 -32.63 -2.93 -7.34
C GLU A 449 -31.23 -2.38 -7.03
N LEU A 450 -30.84 -1.36 -7.81
CA LEU A 450 -29.61 -0.61 -7.61
C LEU A 450 -29.86 0.54 -6.64
N CYS A 451 -29.87 0.25 -5.35
CA CYS A 451 -30.30 1.17 -4.31
C CYS A 451 -29.32 1.21 -3.15
N ASP A 452 -29.09 2.41 -2.61
CA ASP A 452 -28.38 2.57 -1.34
C ASP A 452 -29.37 2.35 -0.20
N TYR A 453 -29.01 1.59 0.83
CA TYR A 453 -29.90 1.31 1.95
C TYR A 453 -30.42 2.59 2.64
N ARG A 454 -29.66 3.69 2.56
CA ARG A 454 -30.05 5.01 3.10
C ARG A 454 -31.25 5.62 2.37
N ASP A 455 -31.49 5.20 1.13
CA ASP A 455 -32.56 5.69 0.25
C ASP A 455 -33.81 4.80 0.27
N LEU A 456 -33.78 3.66 0.97
CA LEU A 456 -34.96 2.82 1.11
C LEU A 456 -36.07 3.55 1.89
N GLU A 457 -37.16 3.85 1.21
CA GLU A 457 -38.32 4.52 1.77
C GLU A 457 -39.26 3.57 2.54
N GLY A 458 -40.03 4.20 3.45
CA GLY A 458 -41.05 3.56 4.28
C GLY A 458 -40.56 3.19 5.68
N VAL A 459 -41.50 2.64 6.45
CA VAL A 459 -41.35 2.26 7.86
C VAL A 459 -41.97 0.87 8.02
N GLU A 460 -41.36 -0.01 8.81
CA GLU A 460 -41.92 -1.31 9.20
C GLU A 460 -42.39 -2.15 7.99
N ARG A 461 -41.54 -2.23 6.95
CA ARG A 461 -41.87 -2.88 5.67
C ARG A 461 -41.50 -4.35 5.60
N TYR A 462 -40.53 -4.79 6.39
CA TYR A 462 -39.97 -6.14 6.30
C TYR A 462 -40.13 -6.89 7.61
N ASP A 463 -40.53 -8.16 7.50
CA ASP A 463 -40.64 -9.08 8.63
C ASP A 463 -39.24 -9.52 9.07
N LYS A 464 -38.32 -9.63 8.10
CA LYS A 464 -36.95 -10.14 8.27
C LYS A 464 -35.97 -9.32 7.44
N ILE A 465 -34.79 -9.03 7.99
CA ILE A 465 -33.71 -8.34 7.28
C ILE A 465 -32.41 -9.13 7.45
N ALA A 466 -31.72 -9.38 6.35
CA ALA A 466 -30.35 -9.89 6.32
C ALA A 466 -29.40 -8.81 5.79
N SER A 467 -28.18 -8.78 6.31
CA SER A 467 -27.10 -7.95 5.77
C SER A 467 -25.78 -8.69 5.94
N ILE A 468 -25.12 -9.00 4.82
CA ILE A 468 -24.03 -9.97 4.75
C ILE A 468 -22.84 -9.32 4.04
N GLY A 469 -21.74 -9.12 4.76
CA GLY A 469 -20.53 -8.50 4.21
C GLY A 469 -20.73 -7.03 3.82
N MET A 470 -21.68 -6.35 4.46
CA MET A 470 -22.02 -4.97 4.13
C MET A 470 -21.42 -3.95 5.11
N PHE A 471 -21.52 -4.17 6.43
CA PHE A 471 -21.18 -3.12 7.38
C PHE A 471 -19.68 -2.77 7.39
N GLU A 472 -18.83 -3.64 6.86
CA GLU A 472 -17.41 -3.42 6.60
C GLU A 472 -17.16 -2.21 5.68
N HIS A 473 -18.13 -1.86 4.83
CA HIS A 473 -18.05 -0.76 3.87
C HIS A 473 -18.81 0.50 4.31
N VAL A 474 -19.59 0.41 5.40
CA VAL A 474 -20.39 1.53 5.92
C VAL A 474 -19.48 2.65 6.45
N GLY A 475 -18.35 2.27 7.02
CA GLY A 475 -17.43 3.16 7.73
C GLY A 475 -17.87 3.39 9.18
N LEU A 476 -16.91 3.43 10.11
CA LEU A 476 -17.19 3.37 11.54
C LEU A 476 -18.09 4.51 12.03
N ALA A 477 -17.91 5.71 11.48
CA ALA A 477 -18.71 6.89 11.82
C ALA A 477 -20.18 6.78 11.41
N ASN A 478 -20.51 5.92 10.44
CA ASN A 478 -21.85 5.75 9.89
C ASN A 478 -22.61 4.56 10.47
N LEU A 479 -22.00 3.75 11.35
CA LEU A 479 -22.66 2.62 11.99
C LEU A 479 -23.98 3.00 12.70
N PRO A 480 -24.08 4.13 13.42
CA PRO A 480 -25.36 4.56 14.00
C PRO A 480 -26.45 4.77 12.93
N LEU A 481 -26.13 5.49 11.86
CA LEU A 481 -27.06 5.72 10.75
C LEU A 481 -27.49 4.41 10.08
N TYR A 482 -26.55 3.48 9.90
CA TYR A 482 -26.83 2.17 9.34
C TYR A 482 -27.84 1.39 10.19
N PHE A 483 -27.56 1.20 11.48
CA PHE A 483 -28.48 0.44 12.34
C PHE A 483 -29.83 1.13 12.51
N THR A 484 -29.89 2.46 12.65
CA THR A 484 -31.17 3.19 12.68
C THR A 484 -31.96 3.04 11.39
N SER A 485 -31.29 2.98 10.22
CA SER A 485 -31.97 2.74 8.94
C SER A 485 -32.57 1.33 8.87
N VAL A 486 -31.84 0.32 9.33
CA VAL A 486 -32.34 -1.07 9.42
C VAL A 486 -33.52 -1.15 10.39
N GLN A 487 -33.39 -0.54 11.58
CA GLN A 487 -34.43 -0.54 12.60
C GLN A 487 -35.74 0.08 12.09
N ARG A 488 -35.67 1.22 11.37
CA ARG A 488 -36.83 1.87 10.75
C ARG A 488 -37.59 0.95 9.79
N LEU A 489 -36.88 0.11 9.04
CA LEU A 489 -37.45 -0.74 8.00
C LEU A 489 -38.02 -2.06 8.55
N LEU A 490 -37.61 -2.46 9.75
CA LEU A 490 -38.00 -3.71 10.39
C LEU A 490 -39.33 -3.56 11.12
N LYS A 491 -40.28 -4.47 10.85
CA LYS A 491 -41.56 -4.53 11.58
C LYS A 491 -41.35 -4.81 13.08
N PRO A 492 -42.29 -4.40 13.95
CA PRO A 492 -42.30 -4.85 15.33
C PRO A 492 -42.30 -6.38 15.41
N GLY A 493 -41.43 -6.97 16.24
CA GLY A 493 -41.23 -8.42 16.30
C GLY A 493 -40.43 -9.03 15.14
N GLY A 494 -39.97 -8.21 14.18
CA GLY A 494 -39.12 -8.68 13.10
C GLY A 494 -37.70 -9.05 13.56
N LEU A 495 -37.01 -9.87 12.77
CA LEU A 495 -35.63 -10.27 13.03
C LEU A 495 -34.66 -9.68 12.02
N PHE A 496 -33.51 -9.23 12.53
CA PHE A 496 -32.39 -8.74 11.77
C PHE A 496 -31.17 -9.63 12.01
N LEU A 497 -30.55 -10.12 10.94
CA LEU A 497 -29.27 -10.83 10.98
C LEU A 497 -28.18 -9.98 10.33
N ASN A 498 -27.25 -9.51 11.16
CA ASN A 498 -26.04 -8.82 10.72
C ASN A 498 -24.87 -9.81 10.66
N HIS A 499 -24.33 -10.04 9.46
CA HIS A 499 -23.19 -10.93 9.24
C HIS A 499 -22.01 -10.18 8.64
N GLY A 500 -20.86 -10.17 9.30
CA GLY A 500 -19.67 -9.54 8.74
C GLY A 500 -18.41 -9.68 9.58
N ILE A 501 -17.33 -9.20 9.00
CA ILE A 501 -15.96 -9.31 9.50
C ILE A 501 -15.73 -8.25 10.58
N THR A 502 -15.01 -8.63 11.63
CA THR A 502 -14.60 -7.75 12.72
C THR A 502 -13.10 -7.82 12.95
N ASN A 503 -12.53 -6.77 13.50
CA ASN A 503 -11.16 -6.75 13.99
C ASN A 503 -11.12 -7.17 15.48
N VAL A 504 -9.96 -7.60 15.98
CA VAL A 504 -9.79 -7.85 17.43
C VAL A 504 -9.65 -6.57 18.25
N SER A 505 -9.08 -5.52 17.64
CA SER A 505 -8.89 -4.24 18.30
C SER A 505 -9.99 -3.25 17.95
N GLU A 506 -10.34 -2.39 18.90
CA GLU A 506 -11.25 -1.27 18.66
C GLU A 506 -10.67 -0.29 17.63
N GLY A 507 -11.55 0.15 16.72
CA GLY A 507 -11.28 1.10 15.66
C GLY A 507 -10.46 0.55 14.48
N TRP A 508 -10.36 1.36 13.44
CA TRP A 508 -9.62 1.05 12.23
C TRP A 508 -8.24 1.73 12.21
N LYS A 509 -7.25 1.04 12.75
CA LYS A 509 -5.87 1.55 12.87
C LYS A 509 -5.10 1.37 11.56
N THR A 510 -4.24 2.34 11.24
CA THR A 510 -3.34 2.24 10.09
C THR A 510 -2.18 1.29 10.42
N THR A 511 -2.20 0.10 9.84
CA THR A 511 -1.14 -0.90 9.86
C THR A 511 -0.71 -1.19 8.42
N THR A 512 0.37 -1.95 8.24
CA THR A 512 0.77 -2.41 6.89
C THR A 512 -0.36 -3.20 6.21
N GLY A 513 -1.05 -4.08 6.95
CA GLY A 513 -2.17 -4.88 6.45
C GLY A 513 -3.37 -4.02 6.07
N THR A 514 -3.78 -3.06 6.90
CA THR A 514 -4.91 -2.19 6.56
C THR A 514 -4.58 -1.23 5.42
N ARG A 515 -3.34 -0.73 5.33
CA ARG A 515 -2.86 0.02 4.15
C ARG A 515 -2.91 -0.82 2.88
N PHE A 516 -2.55 -2.09 2.95
CA PHE A 516 -2.66 -3.02 1.82
C PHE A 516 -4.12 -3.19 1.41
N ILE A 517 -4.99 -3.59 2.34
CA ILE A 517 -6.42 -3.82 2.06
C ILE A 517 -7.07 -2.55 1.49
N ASN A 518 -6.86 -1.38 2.11
CA ASN A 518 -7.48 -0.14 1.66
C ASN A 518 -6.90 0.43 0.36
N ARG A 519 -5.70 0.00 -0.05
CA ARG A 519 -5.13 0.45 -1.32
C ARG A 519 -5.49 -0.48 -2.49
N TYR A 520 -5.50 -1.78 -2.25
CA TYR A 520 -5.53 -2.77 -3.33
C TYR A 520 -6.86 -3.51 -3.45
N ILE A 521 -7.62 -3.65 -2.35
CA ILE A 521 -8.78 -4.54 -2.30
C ILE A 521 -10.07 -3.79 -1.96
N PHE A 522 -10.14 -3.16 -0.79
CA PHE A 522 -11.33 -2.50 -0.24
C PHE A 522 -11.02 -1.07 0.20
N PRO A 523 -11.07 -0.07 -0.71
CA PRO A 523 -10.76 1.31 -0.38
C PRO A 523 -11.61 1.92 0.74
N ASP A 524 -12.83 1.43 0.90
CA ASP A 524 -13.80 1.79 1.95
C ASP A 524 -13.86 0.78 3.10
N GLY A 525 -13.02 -0.25 3.12
CA GLY A 525 -13.05 -1.25 4.18
C GLY A 525 -12.62 -0.66 5.53
N GLN A 526 -13.51 -0.66 6.51
CA GLN A 526 -13.20 -0.34 7.90
C GLN A 526 -13.86 -1.37 8.83
N LEU A 527 -13.04 -2.01 9.66
CA LEU A 527 -13.51 -2.99 10.64
C LEU A 527 -13.38 -2.44 12.06
N ASP A 528 -14.24 -2.92 12.96
CA ASP A 528 -14.19 -2.64 14.39
C ASP A 528 -14.26 -3.95 15.19
N SER A 529 -14.11 -3.84 16.51
CA SER A 529 -14.31 -4.95 17.43
C SER A 529 -15.79 -5.36 17.50
N ILE A 530 -16.02 -6.65 17.74
CA ILE A 530 -17.37 -7.18 17.96
C ILE A 530 -18.09 -6.49 19.13
N ALA A 531 -17.35 -6.02 20.14
CA ALA A 531 -17.91 -5.26 21.25
C ALA A 531 -18.47 -3.90 20.80
N ASN A 532 -17.77 -3.18 19.91
CA ASN A 532 -18.23 -1.91 19.38
C ASN A 532 -19.43 -2.08 18.43
N ILE A 533 -19.46 -3.16 17.65
CA ILE A 533 -20.62 -3.47 16.81
C ILE A 533 -21.87 -3.74 17.67
N GLN A 534 -21.77 -4.57 18.71
CA GLN A 534 -22.88 -4.82 19.64
C GLN A 534 -23.36 -3.53 20.30
N ARG A 535 -22.43 -2.70 20.81
CA ARG A 535 -22.75 -1.40 21.41
C ARG A 535 -23.45 -0.46 20.44
N ALA A 536 -23.08 -0.46 19.16
CA ALA A 536 -23.74 0.34 18.14
C ALA A 536 -25.17 -0.16 17.85
N MET A 537 -25.38 -1.48 17.85
CA MET A 537 -26.72 -2.09 17.70
C MET A 537 -27.62 -1.75 18.90
N GLU A 538 -27.13 -1.93 20.13
CA GLU A 538 -27.88 -1.61 21.35
C GLU A 538 -28.26 -0.12 21.42
N ARG A 539 -27.36 0.78 21.01
CA ARG A 539 -27.65 2.22 20.91
C ARG A 539 -28.70 2.57 19.85
N ALA A 540 -28.87 1.72 18.86
CA ALA A 540 -29.95 1.80 17.87
C ALA A 540 -31.21 1.03 18.31
N ASP A 541 -31.30 0.68 19.60
CA ASP A 541 -32.45 0.03 20.24
C ASP A 541 -32.76 -1.36 19.66
N PHE A 542 -31.71 -2.08 19.29
CA PHE A 542 -31.78 -3.53 19.05
C PHE A 542 -31.56 -4.30 20.35
N GLU A 543 -32.33 -5.37 20.51
CA GLU A 543 -32.07 -6.45 21.47
C GLU A 543 -31.35 -7.59 20.73
N ILE A 544 -30.18 -7.99 21.24
CA ILE A 544 -29.36 -9.05 20.65
C ILE A 544 -29.76 -10.39 21.26
N HIS A 545 -30.12 -11.35 20.41
CA HIS A 545 -30.61 -12.67 20.80
C HIS A 545 -29.57 -13.78 20.66
N ASP A 546 -28.70 -13.67 19.65
CA ASP A 546 -27.67 -14.66 19.36
C ASP A 546 -26.45 -13.98 18.75
N LEU A 547 -25.28 -14.53 19.07
CA LEU A 547 -24.01 -14.16 18.47
C LEU A 547 -23.22 -15.44 18.21
N GLU A 548 -22.91 -15.69 16.94
CA GLU A 548 -22.15 -16.86 16.51
C GLU A 548 -20.87 -16.43 15.80
N ALA A 549 -19.74 -16.94 16.28
CA ALA A 549 -18.43 -16.69 15.69
C ALA A 549 -18.10 -17.76 14.64
N LEU A 550 -17.81 -17.33 13.40
CA LEU A 550 -17.55 -18.23 12.27
C LEU A 550 -16.10 -18.16 11.75
N ARG A 551 -15.16 -17.67 12.58
CA ARG A 551 -13.76 -17.41 12.22
C ARG A 551 -13.09 -18.55 11.45
N ARG A 552 -13.22 -19.79 11.96
CA ARG A 552 -12.60 -20.97 11.32
C ARG A 552 -13.19 -21.28 9.95
N HIS A 553 -14.48 -21.03 9.77
CA HIS A 553 -15.16 -21.24 8.49
C HIS A 553 -14.66 -20.27 7.42
N TYR A 554 -14.34 -19.02 7.78
CA TYR A 554 -13.77 -18.08 6.81
C TYR A 554 -12.35 -18.47 6.40
N GLY A 555 -11.53 -18.97 7.33
CA GLY A 555 -10.22 -19.56 7.01
C GLY A 555 -10.34 -20.67 5.94
N LEU A 556 -11.26 -21.62 6.14
CA LEU A 556 -11.55 -22.68 5.15
C LEU A 556 -12.07 -22.11 3.82
N THR A 557 -13.01 -21.17 3.87
CA THR A 557 -13.57 -20.50 2.68
C THR A 557 -12.46 -19.89 1.83
N LEU A 558 -11.55 -19.12 2.44
CA LEU A 558 -10.45 -18.46 1.75
C LEU A 558 -9.43 -19.46 1.21
N ARG A 559 -9.18 -20.58 1.88
CA ARG A 559 -8.33 -21.66 1.33
C ARG A 559 -8.92 -22.24 0.05
N HIS A 560 -10.23 -22.48 -0.01
CA HIS A 560 -10.89 -22.88 -1.25
C HIS A 560 -10.75 -21.82 -2.34
N TRP A 561 -10.93 -20.54 -1.99
CA TRP A 561 -10.79 -19.42 -2.94
C TRP A 561 -9.35 -19.19 -3.42
N VAL A 562 -8.33 -19.61 -2.67
CA VAL A 562 -6.94 -19.60 -3.15
C VAL A 562 -6.66 -20.78 -4.07
N ALA A 563 -7.10 -21.99 -3.70
CA ALA A 563 -6.79 -23.21 -4.43
C ALA A 563 -7.45 -23.29 -5.82
N ARG A 564 -8.70 -22.84 -5.94
CA ARG A 564 -9.46 -22.88 -7.22
C ARG A 564 -8.82 -22.06 -8.36
N PRO A 565 -8.52 -20.76 -8.19
CA PRO A 565 -7.93 -19.99 -9.26
C PRO A 565 -6.46 -20.37 -9.51
N GLU A 566 -5.74 -20.93 -8.54
CA GLU A 566 -4.42 -21.55 -8.77
C GLU A 566 -4.51 -22.75 -9.71
N ALA A 567 -5.50 -23.63 -9.52
CA ALA A 567 -5.76 -24.76 -10.41
C ALA A 567 -6.22 -24.32 -11.82
N HIS A 568 -6.74 -23.09 -11.94
CA HIS A 568 -7.26 -22.51 -13.18
C HIS A 568 -6.49 -21.26 -13.64
N HIS A 569 -5.20 -21.13 -13.30
CA HIS A 569 -4.42 -19.89 -13.53
C HIS A 569 -4.47 -19.43 -15.00
N ALA A 570 -4.24 -20.32 -15.96
CA ALA A 570 -4.30 -19.98 -17.39
C ALA A 570 -5.68 -19.45 -17.83
N GLN A 571 -6.76 -19.97 -17.25
CA GLN A 571 -8.12 -19.50 -17.51
C GLN A 571 -8.39 -18.16 -16.83
N ALA A 572 -7.88 -17.95 -15.60
CA ALA A 572 -7.99 -16.67 -14.91
C ALA A 572 -7.37 -15.52 -15.72
N LEU A 573 -6.25 -15.78 -16.40
CA LEU A 573 -5.58 -14.79 -17.26
C LEU A 573 -6.35 -14.41 -18.53
N GLN A 574 -7.43 -15.12 -18.87
CA GLN A 574 -8.35 -14.70 -19.94
C GLN A 574 -9.27 -13.55 -19.49
N TYR A 575 -9.47 -13.38 -18.18
CA TYR A 575 -10.39 -12.39 -17.61
C TYR A 575 -9.68 -11.23 -16.90
N VAL A 576 -8.50 -11.48 -16.34
CA VAL A 576 -7.72 -10.48 -15.60
C VAL A 576 -6.25 -10.54 -15.97
N THR A 577 -5.54 -9.42 -15.81
CA THR A 577 -4.09 -9.40 -15.99
C THR A 577 -3.38 -10.15 -14.85
N GLU A 578 -2.17 -10.66 -15.10
CA GLU A 578 -1.32 -11.32 -14.10
C GLU A 578 -1.17 -10.52 -12.77
N PRO A 579 -0.95 -9.19 -12.77
CA PRO A 579 -0.89 -8.42 -11.52
C PRO A 579 -2.18 -8.43 -10.72
N ILE A 580 -3.34 -8.43 -11.38
CA ILE A 580 -4.65 -8.53 -10.72
C ILE A 580 -4.82 -9.92 -10.11
N TYR A 581 -4.54 -10.99 -10.86
CA TYR A 581 -4.55 -12.36 -10.33
C TYR A 581 -3.68 -12.49 -9.08
N ARG A 582 -2.43 -12.01 -9.15
CA ARG A 582 -1.49 -12.02 -8.01
C ARG A 582 -2.00 -11.21 -6.82
N THR A 583 -2.63 -10.08 -7.07
CA THR A 583 -3.27 -9.24 -6.04
C THR A 583 -4.32 -10.03 -5.27
N TRP A 584 -5.23 -10.69 -5.99
CA TRP A 584 -6.29 -11.52 -5.41
C TRP A 584 -5.73 -12.74 -4.67
N ARG A 585 -4.79 -13.46 -5.27
CA ARG A 585 -4.12 -14.61 -4.66
C ARG A 585 -3.46 -14.26 -3.32
N LEU A 586 -2.67 -13.18 -3.29
CA LEU A 586 -2.02 -12.73 -2.05
C LEU A 586 -3.03 -12.26 -1.01
N TYR A 587 -4.04 -11.49 -1.42
CA TYR A 587 -5.09 -11.02 -0.53
C TYR A 587 -5.79 -12.18 0.16
N MET A 588 -6.30 -13.16 -0.61
CA MET A 588 -7.06 -14.28 -0.05
C MET A 588 -6.19 -15.16 0.85
N ALA A 589 -4.94 -15.42 0.45
CA ALA A 589 -4.01 -16.21 1.25
C ALA A 589 -3.63 -15.51 2.56
N ALA A 590 -3.31 -14.21 2.51
CA ALA A 590 -3.03 -13.44 3.72
C ALA A 590 -4.25 -13.34 4.64
N SER A 591 -5.44 -13.11 4.09
CA SER A 591 -6.68 -13.10 4.88
C SER A 591 -6.97 -14.45 5.55
N ALA A 592 -6.72 -15.58 4.86
CA ALA A 592 -6.89 -16.90 5.46
C ALA A 592 -6.02 -17.06 6.73
N LEU A 593 -4.74 -16.68 6.64
CA LEU A 593 -3.81 -16.72 7.76
C LEU A 593 -4.24 -15.78 8.90
N GLU A 594 -4.73 -14.58 8.60
CA GLU A 594 -5.20 -13.64 9.63
C GLU A 594 -6.46 -14.19 10.36
N PHE A 595 -7.38 -14.85 9.65
CA PHE A 595 -8.51 -15.55 10.29
C PHE A 595 -8.03 -16.74 11.13
N GLU A 596 -7.09 -17.54 10.63
CA GLU A 596 -6.54 -18.71 11.34
C GLU A 596 -5.80 -18.31 12.63
N ALA A 597 -4.98 -17.27 12.55
CA ALA A 597 -4.24 -16.69 13.67
C ALA A 597 -5.13 -15.95 14.69
N GLY A 598 -6.36 -15.60 14.30
CA GLY A 598 -7.28 -14.89 15.18
C GLY A 598 -7.10 -13.37 15.19
N GLY A 599 -6.41 -12.79 14.22
CA GLY A 599 -6.28 -11.33 14.07
C GLY A 599 -7.57 -10.65 13.59
N ILE A 600 -8.42 -11.39 12.88
CA ILE A 600 -9.76 -10.97 12.46
C ILE A 600 -10.79 -12.07 12.74
N GLY A 601 -12.04 -11.65 12.92
CA GLY A 601 -13.18 -12.52 13.19
C GLY A 601 -14.29 -12.29 12.18
N VAL A 602 -15.29 -13.17 12.20
CA VAL A 602 -16.54 -12.99 11.45
C VAL A 602 -17.67 -13.47 12.35
N TYR A 603 -18.75 -12.71 12.41
CA TYR A 603 -19.84 -12.96 13.33
C TYR A 603 -21.17 -12.90 12.60
N GLN A 604 -22.13 -13.71 13.06
CA GLN A 604 -23.56 -13.51 12.81
C GLN A 604 -24.19 -13.03 14.11
N ILE A 605 -24.80 -11.85 14.08
CA ILE A 605 -25.55 -11.29 15.20
C ILE A 605 -27.03 -11.30 14.82
N LEU A 606 -27.84 -12.05 15.57
CA LEU A 606 -29.30 -12.03 15.43
C LEU A 606 -29.88 -11.05 16.45
N ALA A 607 -30.72 -10.15 16.00
CA ALA A 607 -31.35 -9.15 16.85
C ALA A 607 -32.80 -8.88 16.43
N SER A 608 -33.58 -8.30 17.34
CA SER A 608 -34.87 -7.68 17.02
C SER A 608 -34.87 -6.25 17.49
N ARG A 609 -35.81 -5.44 17.00
CA ARG A 609 -36.13 -4.17 17.65
C ARG A 609 -36.64 -4.46 19.07
N ARG A 610 -36.23 -3.65 20.05
CA ARG A 610 -36.79 -3.72 21.40
C ARG A 610 -38.29 -3.37 21.36
N ALA A 611 -39.10 -4.11 22.10
CA ALA A 611 -40.54 -3.89 22.17
C ALA A 611 -40.95 -3.44 23.58
N ASP A 612 -41.97 -2.58 23.66
CA ASP A 612 -42.51 -2.05 24.93
C ASP A 612 -43.43 -3.05 25.67
N GLY A 613 -43.39 -4.34 25.32
CA GLY A 613 -44.25 -5.39 25.89
C GLY A 613 -43.74 -6.81 25.60
N PRO A 614 -44.38 -7.85 26.17
CA PRO A 614 -43.91 -9.23 26.05
C PRO A 614 -44.18 -9.78 24.63
N LEU A 615 -43.24 -9.56 23.71
CA LEU A 615 -43.22 -10.27 22.45
C LEU A 615 -42.38 -11.54 22.63
N GLN A 616 -43.04 -12.71 22.59
CA GLN A 616 -42.34 -13.99 22.41
C GLN A 616 -41.93 -14.13 20.94
N ILE A 617 -40.81 -13.50 20.58
CA ILE A 617 -40.30 -13.49 19.20
C ILE A 617 -39.58 -14.81 18.89
N LEU A 618 -38.92 -15.40 19.88
CA LEU A 618 -38.02 -16.54 19.71
C LEU A 618 -38.37 -17.70 20.66
N PRO A 619 -38.12 -18.96 20.26
CA PRO A 619 -38.18 -20.10 21.18
C PRO A 619 -37.11 -20.00 22.26
N LEU A 620 -37.34 -20.66 23.40
CA LEU A 620 -36.41 -20.65 24.55
C LEU A 620 -35.04 -21.28 24.25
N THR A 621 -34.95 -22.15 23.25
CA THR A 621 -33.70 -22.83 22.88
C THR A 621 -33.46 -22.70 21.38
N ARG A 622 -32.20 -22.89 20.98
CA ARG A 622 -31.76 -22.83 19.57
C ARG A 622 -31.80 -24.20 18.87
N GLN A 623 -32.45 -25.20 19.46
CA GLN A 623 -32.43 -26.58 18.93
C GLN A 623 -33.06 -26.67 17.53
N ASP A 624 -34.03 -25.81 17.25
CA ASP A 624 -34.69 -25.65 15.96
C ASP A 624 -33.72 -25.29 14.83
N LEU A 625 -32.61 -24.59 15.12
CA LEU A 625 -31.63 -24.20 14.10
C LEU A 625 -30.83 -25.40 13.55
N TYR A 626 -30.56 -26.39 14.41
CA TYR A 626 -29.68 -27.53 14.11
C TYR A 626 -30.44 -28.82 13.81
N ALA A 627 -31.73 -28.87 14.10
CA ALA A 627 -32.55 -30.05 13.79
C ALA A 627 -32.80 -30.12 12.27
N PRO A 628 -32.75 -31.33 11.66
CA PRO A 628 -33.25 -31.50 10.31
C PRO A 628 -34.74 -31.10 10.27
N PRO A 629 -35.24 -30.54 9.15
CA PRO A 629 -36.63 -30.16 9.03
C PRO A 629 -37.51 -31.37 9.35
N ARG A 630 -38.46 -31.19 10.27
CA ARG A 630 -39.43 -32.24 10.59
C ARG A 630 -40.22 -32.54 9.31
N ARG A 631 -40.11 -33.78 8.84
CA ARG A 631 -40.88 -34.27 7.68
C ARG A 631 -42.37 -34.28 7.98
#